data_AF-A0A1I3QCA5-F1
#
_entry.id   AF-A0A1I3QCA5-F1
#
_cell.length_a   1.000
_cell.length_b   1.000
_cell.length_c   1.000
_cell.angle_alpha   90.00
_cell.angle_beta   90.00
_cell.angle_gamma   90.00
#
_symmetry.space_group_name_H-M   'P 1'
#
loop_
_entity.id
_entity.type
_entity.pdbx_description
1 polymer ?
#
loop_
_entity_poly.entity_id
_entity_poly.type
_entity_poly.pdbx_seq_one_letter_code
_entity_poly.pdbx_strand_id
1 'polypeptide(L)'
;MPQFDEIADKARQFNLGNPTRDTPEPRQTPPPRDQGWYQHFERGSVYWSPATGAHMIIGTIRDTWSRLRWEQGVLGFPVTDELPVPAPYAQHRYQLFEGGGLYWHANTNTAVLLERKTERRSARYRVTINGFTVNQQTSDHILEVDGKGDEIYIAYETRMVNMDGSLISPPYSDRTKVLGDTNNQPNRVQAGSLSNKGGIRTGDNVPTNTPWAHTTGIYADRLPLAAWEGVLVQGRNAVAITPSIWEYDGGEDLLTTWSRALAENGAAIGGAIAGIATGMQPDNYIRNGLELGLPALRKLISSVIGTAGDRPIGMVREGDTDNYVFHPQVLLLTYEACEQIVQTVTPRGRGIISLNYKDDNRLGAGNYTLFVQVDRITDIPTPG
;
A
#
# COMPACT_ATOMS: atom_id res chain seq x y z
N MET A 1 -26.24 -15.19 40.88
CA MET A 1 -25.78 -15.42 39.49
C MET A 1 -24.28 -15.24 39.52
N PRO A 2 -23.47 -16.11 38.87
CA PRO A 2 -22.00 -16.10 39.04
C PRO A 2 -21.35 -14.72 38.85
N GLN A 3 -21.84 -13.93 37.89
CA GLN A 3 -21.34 -12.58 37.62
C GLN A 3 -21.58 -11.57 38.77
N PHE A 4 -22.61 -11.76 39.61
CA PHE A 4 -22.87 -10.88 40.75
C PHE A 4 -21.90 -11.18 41.89
N ASP A 5 -21.59 -12.46 42.08
CA ASP A 5 -20.63 -12.91 43.07
C ASP A 5 -19.23 -12.39 42.70
N GLU A 6 -18.85 -12.47 41.42
CA GLU A 6 -17.59 -11.86 40.93
C GLU A 6 -17.52 -10.35 41.15
N ILE A 7 -18.60 -9.62 40.86
CA ILE A 7 -18.68 -8.16 41.10
C ILE A 7 -18.50 -7.85 42.59
N ALA A 8 -19.19 -8.59 43.46
CA ALA A 8 -19.14 -8.39 44.90
C ALA A 8 -17.79 -8.78 45.49
N ASP A 9 -17.20 -9.89 45.03
CA ASP A 9 -15.85 -10.35 45.40
C ASP A 9 -14.81 -9.29 45.02
N LYS A 10 -14.92 -8.74 43.82
CA LYS A 10 -13.99 -7.70 43.37
C LYS A 10 -14.11 -6.41 44.17
N ALA A 11 -15.34 -5.99 44.49
CA ALA A 11 -15.57 -4.83 45.32
C ALA A 11 -14.98 -5.00 46.74
N ARG A 12 -15.11 -6.20 47.32
CA ARG A 12 -14.48 -6.55 48.61
C ARG A 12 -12.95 -6.55 48.51
N GLN A 13 -12.40 -7.19 47.47
CA GLN A 13 -10.95 -7.29 47.25
C GLN A 13 -10.28 -5.90 47.23
N PHE A 14 -10.94 -4.91 46.60
CA PHE A 14 -10.41 -3.56 46.45
C PHE A 14 -10.96 -2.56 47.47
N ASN A 15 -11.73 -3.03 48.46
CA ASN A 15 -12.35 -2.21 49.51
C ASN A 15 -13.08 -0.98 48.94
N LEU A 16 -13.96 -1.20 47.95
CA LEU A 16 -14.64 -0.13 47.23
C LEU A 16 -15.78 0.55 48.02
N GLY A 17 -16.09 0.05 49.21
CA GLY A 17 -17.16 0.53 50.06
C GLY A 17 -18.52 -0.05 49.67
N ASN A 18 -19.60 0.59 50.13
CA ASN A 18 -20.95 0.13 49.85
C ASN A 18 -21.38 0.42 48.40
N PRO A 19 -22.32 -0.35 47.84
CA PRO A 19 -23.00 0.02 46.61
C PRO A 19 -23.63 1.42 46.68
N THR A 20 -23.59 2.17 45.58
CA THR A 20 -24.27 3.46 45.52
C THR A 20 -25.78 3.29 45.39
N ARG A 21 -26.54 4.34 45.73
CA ARG A 21 -28.01 4.36 45.56
C ARG A 21 -28.45 4.18 44.10
N ASP A 22 -27.61 4.52 43.14
CA ASP A 22 -27.91 4.39 41.72
C ASP A 22 -27.84 2.93 41.25
N THR A 23 -27.02 2.10 41.89
CA THR A 23 -26.87 0.68 41.59
C THR A 23 -26.79 -0.12 42.90
N PRO A 24 -27.90 -0.20 43.67
CA PRO A 24 -27.91 -0.93 44.93
C PRO A 24 -27.66 -2.43 44.72
N GLU A 25 -27.98 -2.93 43.53
CA GLU A 25 -27.66 -4.26 43.01
C GLU A 25 -26.98 -4.14 41.64
N PRO A 26 -26.23 -5.16 41.17
CA PRO A 26 -25.68 -5.20 39.83
C PRO A 26 -26.76 -4.97 38.76
N ARG A 27 -26.43 -4.13 37.77
CA ARG A 27 -27.30 -3.83 36.62
C ARG A 27 -26.70 -4.36 35.35
N GLN A 28 -27.54 -4.85 34.44
CA GLN A 28 -27.11 -5.22 33.10
C GLN A 28 -26.74 -3.94 32.34
N THR A 29 -25.68 -4.00 31.55
CA THR A 29 -25.32 -2.89 30.66
C THR A 29 -26.39 -2.70 29.58
N PRO A 30 -26.62 -1.48 29.08
CA PRO A 30 -27.64 -1.25 28.06
C PRO A 30 -27.19 -1.67 26.64
N PRO A 31 -28.14 -1.86 25.70
CA PRO A 31 -27.82 -2.05 24.29
C PRO A 31 -27.03 -0.86 23.71
N PRO A 32 -26.17 -1.07 22.69
CA PRO A 32 -25.93 -2.32 21.96
C PRO A 32 -24.97 -3.32 22.64
N ARG A 33 -24.38 -2.96 23.78
CA ARG A 33 -23.48 -3.84 24.55
C ARG A 33 -24.16 -4.34 25.82
N ASP A 34 -25.26 -5.05 25.68
CA ASP A 34 -26.12 -5.54 26.77
C ASP A 34 -25.72 -6.89 27.37
N GLN A 35 -24.51 -7.36 27.06
CA GLN A 35 -24.02 -8.67 27.52
C GLN A 35 -23.28 -8.60 28.87
N GLY A 36 -23.00 -7.39 29.37
CA GLY A 36 -22.25 -7.16 30.60
C GLY A 36 -23.12 -6.79 31.81
N TRP A 37 -22.49 -6.73 32.97
CA TRP A 37 -23.09 -6.31 34.23
C TRP A 37 -22.16 -5.32 34.93
N TYR A 38 -22.73 -4.38 35.68
CA TYR A 38 -21.93 -3.40 36.40
C TYR A 38 -22.58 -2.99 37.72
N GLN A 39 -21.75 -2.52 38.64
CA GLN A 39 -22.20 -1.90 39.88
C GLN A 39 -21.24 -0.77 40.27
N HIS A 40 -21.81 0.35 40.71
CA HIS A 40 -21.08 1.47 41.29
C HIS A 40 -21.03 1.32 42.82
N PHE A 41 -19.88 1.64 43.38
CA PHE A 41 -19.56 1.65 44.80
C PHE A 41 -19.05 3.04 45.19
N GLU A 42 -19.00 3.32 46.49
CA GLU A 42 -18.53 4.61 47.04
C GLU A 42 -17.17 5.06 46.46
N ARG A 43 -16.27 4.12 46.18
CA ARG A 43 -14.89 4.41 45.75
C ARG A 43 -14.55 3.92 44.34
N GLY A 44 -15.52 3.45 43.57
CA GLY A 44 -15.23 2.88 42.25
C GLY A 44 -16.43 2.29 41.52
N SER A 45 -16.16 1.69 40.38
CA SER A 45 -17.11 0.81 39.68
C SER A 45 -16.50 -0.57 39.52
N VAL A 46 -17.33 -1.60 39.44
CA VAL A 46 -16.94 -2.91 38.92
C VAL A 46 -17.80 -3.20 37.70
N TYR A 47 -17.16 -3.63 36.62
CA TYR A 47 -17.81 -4.07 35.39
C TYR A 47 -17.40 -5.51 35.12
N TRP A 48 -18.36 -6.31 34.66
CA TRP A 48 -18.20 -7.70 34.27
C TRP A 48 -18.68 -7.87 32.83
N SER A 49 -17.95 -8.65 32.05
CA SER A 49 -18.40 -9.16 30.75
C SER A 49 -18.08 -10.65 30.61
N PRO A 50 -18.79 -11.39 29.74
CA PRO A 50 -18.46 -12.80 29.50
C PRO A 50 -17.04 -13.01 28.97
N ALA A 51 -16.47 -12.03 28.27
CA ALA A 51 -15.15 -12.13 27.67
C ALA A 51 -14.01 -11.78 28.63
N THR A 52 -14.27 -10.94 29.64
CA THR A 52 -13.22 -10.35 30.47
C THR A 52 -13.34 -10.68 31.96
N GLY A 53 -14.53 -11.09 32.43
CA GLY A 53 -14.81 -11.25 33.86
C GLY A 53 -14.92 -9.90 34.57
N ALA A 54 -14.96 -9.92 35.91
CA ALA A 54 -15.11 -8.70 36.72
C ALA A 54 -13.79 -7.92 36.86
N HIS A 55 -13.84 -6.62 36.58
CA HIS A 55 -12.75 -5.66 36.75
C HIS A 55 -13.24 -4.38 37.40
N MET A 56 -12.40 -3.79 38.26
CA MET A 56 -12.70 -2.52 38.92
C MET A 56 -12.08 -1.35 38.16
N ILE A 57 -12.74 -0.20 38.22
CA ILE A 57 -12.25 1.05 37.66
C ILE A 57 -12.43 2.12 38.73
N ILE A 58 -11.38 2.86 39.07
CA ILE A 58 -11.37 3.86 40.15
C ILE A 58 -10.78 5.19 39.68
N GLY A 59 -10.98 6.23 40.50
CA GLY A 59 -10.32 7.54 40.37
C GLY A 59 -10.42 8.18 38.99
N THR A 60 -9.35 8.87 38.60
CA THR A 60 -9.30 9.65 37.35
C THR A 60 -9.44 8.78 36.09
N ILE A 61 -9.02 7.51 36.14
CA ILE A 61 -9.24 6.57 35.03
C ILE A 61 -10.74 6.34 34.82
N ARG A 62 -11.49 6.08 35.90
CA ARG A 62 -12.95 5.93 35.87
C ARG A 62 -13.63 7.18 35.31
N ASP A 63 -13.23 8.35 35.80
CA ASP A 63 -13.83 9.61 35.38
C ASP A 63 -13.56 9.89 33.90
N THR A 64 -12.34 9.64 33.40
CA THR A 64 -12.04 9.77 31.97
C THR A 64 -12.81 8.75 31.14
N TRP A 65 -12.85 7.47 31.56
CA TRP A 65 -13.62 6.44 30.85
C TRP A 65 -15.12 6.76 30.79
N SER A 66 -15.69 7.36 31.86
CA SER A 66 -17.07 7.83 31.87
C SER A 66 -17.36 8.88 30.80
N ARG A 67 -16.45 9.84 30.61
CA ARG A 67 -16.54 10.88 29.57
C ARG A 67 -16.42 10.29 28.19
N LEU A 68 -15.72 9.16 28.06
CA LEU A 68 -15.60 8.38 26.83
C LEU A 68 -16.79 7.44 26.60
N ARG A 69 -17.90 7.61 27.33
CA ARG A 69 -19.13 6.81 27.24
C ARG A 69 -19.01 5.38 27.77
N TRP A 70 -18.18 5.16 28.79
CA TRP A 70 -18.09 3.88 29.50
C TRP A 70 -17.84 2.69 28.55
N GLU A 71 -18.49 1.55 28.78
CA GLU A 71 -18.40 0.35 27.95
C GLU A 71 -19.00 0.53 26.56
N GLN A 72 -19.85 1.55 26.36
CA GLN A 72 -20.41 1.92 25.06
C GLN A 72 -19.43 2.76 24.22
N GLY A 73 -18.33 3.19 24.83
CA GLY A 73 -17.29 4.00 24.24
C GLY A 73 -16.31 3.25 23.35
N VAL A 74 -15.37 4.00 22.77
CA VAL A 74 -14.29 3.46 21.93
C VAL A 74 -13.39 2.46 22.66
N LEU A 75 -13.34 2.53 23.99
CA LEU A 75 -12.52 1.64 24.82
C LEU A 75 -13.21 0.31 25.14
N GLY A 76 -14.55 0.23 25.15
CA GLY A 76 -15.25 -0.99 25.52
C GLY A 76 -15.10 -1.38 27.00
N PHE A 77 -15.28 -2.67 27.32
CA PHE A 77 -15.16 -3.20 28.68
C PHE A 77 -13.70 -3.20 29.17
N PRO A 78 -13.46 -3.04 30.49
CA PRO A 78 -12.15 -3.28 31.07
C PRO A 78 -11.71 -4.74 30.88
N VAL A 79 -10.41 -4.95 30.61
CA VAL A 79 -9.77 -6.28 30.49
C VAL A 79 -8.72 -6.51 31.58
N THR A 80 -8.35 -5.48 32.33
CA THR A 80 -7.50 -5.57 33.52
C THR A 80 -8.10 -4.74 34.64
N ASP A 81 -7.64 -5.02 35.84
CA ASP A 81 -7.68 -4.10 36.97
C ASP A 81 -6.68 -2.95 36.73
N GLU A 82 -6.65 -1.93 37.60
CA GLU A 82 -5.64 -0.87 37.50
C GLU A 82 -4.25 -1.42 37.87
N LEU A 83 -3.27 -1.28 36.97
CA LEU A 83 -1.93 -1.86 37.09
C LEU A 83 -0.86 -0.77 37.29
N PRO A 84 0.21 -1.07 38.06
CA PRO A 84 1.39 -0.20 38.13
C PRO A 84 2.18 -0.22 36.82
N VAL A 85 2.72 0.93 36.45
CA VAL A 85 3.72 1.00 35.37
C VAL A 85 5.06 0.49 35.91
N PRO A 86 5.86 -0.27 35.15
CA PRO A 86 7.21 -0.65 35.58
C PRO A 86 8.12 0.55 35.87
N ALA A 87 9.19 0.31 36.64
CA ALA A 87 10.22 1.33 36.89
C ALA A 87 10.79 1.89 35.57
N PRO A 88 11.13 3.19 35.48
CA PRO A 88 11.19 4.18 36.57
C PRO A 88 9.86 4.90 36.87
N TYR A 89 8.73 4.44 36.32
CA TYR A 89 7.44 5.15 36.34
C TYR A 89 6.43 4.54 37.33
N ALA A 90 6.88 3.84 38.37
CA ALA A 90 6.03 3.06 39.28
C ALA A 90 4.96 3.86 40.03
N GLN A 91 5.08 5.19 40.11
CA GLN A 91 4.04 6.08 40.60
C GLN A 91 2.82 6.15 39.68
N HIS A 92 3.01 5.93 38.38
CA HIS A 92 1.96 5.94 37.38
C HIS A 92 1.15 4.64 37.39
N ARG A 93 -0.03 4.72 36.78
CA ARG A 93 -0.95 3.60 36.70
C ARG A 93 -1.53 3.52 35.29
N TYR A 94 -1.95 2.34 34.88
CA TYR A 94 -2.71 2.18 33.65
C TYR A 94 -3.77 1.11 33.81
N GLN A 95 -4.78 1.17 32.96
CA GLN A 95 -5.79 0.13 32.86
C GLN A 95 -6.08 -0.14 31.39
N LEU A 96 -6.21 -1.42 31.05
CA LEU A 96 -6.52 -1.85 29.69
C LEU A 96 -8.02 -2.13 29.55
N PHE A 97 -8.52 -1.83 28.36
CA PHE A 97 -9.88 -2.07 27.90
C PHE A 97 -9.83 -2.80 26.54
N GLU A 98 -10.94 -3.35 26.08
CA GLU A 98 -11.02 -4.08 24.81
C GLU A 98 -10.47 -3.27 23.60
N GLY A 99 -10.73 -1.97 23.58
CA GLY A 99 -10.36 -1.04 22.50
C GLY A 99 -9.07 -0.24 22.74
N GLY A 100 -8.35 -0.45 23.84
CA GLY A 100 -7.15 0.34 24.16
C GLY A 100 -6.81 0.37 25.64
N GLY A 101 -6.28 1.48 26.14
CA GLY A 101 -6.04 1.67 27.56
C GLY A 101 -6.18 3.12 27.98
N LEU A 102 -6.12 3.34 29.30
CA LEU A 102 -5.95 4.66 29.88
C LEU A 102 -4.68 4.64 30.75
N TYR A 103 -3.84 5.66 30.61
CA TYR A 103 -2.67 5.90 31.43
C TYR A 103 -2.93 7.08 32.36
N TRP A 104 -2.71 6.87 33.64
CA TRP A 104 -2.83 7.90 34.66
C TRP A 104 -1.46 8.46 35.05
N HIS A 105 -1.33 9.79 34.92
CA HIS A 105 -0.19 10.56 35.35
C HIS A 105 -0.33 10.97 36.81
N ALA A 106 0.46 10.36 37.70
CA ALA A 106 0.43 10.68 39.13
C ALA A 106 0.75 12.16 39.41
N ASN A 107 1.68 12.73 38.66
CA ASN A 107 2.17 14.09 38.89
C ASN A 107 1.13 15.18 38.56
N THR A 108 0.27 14.92 37.57
CA THR A 108 -0.74 15.87 37.08
C THR A 108 -2.16 15.47 37.46
N ASN A 109 -2.33 14.27 38.00
CA ASN A 109 -3.62 13.63 38.21
C ASN A 109 -4.52 13.63 36.96
N THR A 110 -3.93 13.33 35.79
CA THR A 110 -4.66 13.26 34.51
C THR A 110 -4.60 11.86 33.93
N ALA A 111 -5.70 11.40 33.31
CA ALA A 111 -5.73 10.15 32.56
C ALA A 111 -5.84 10.43 31.05
N VAL A 112 -4.97 9.81 30.26
CA VAL A 112 -4.89 9.95 28.80
C VAL A 112 -5.07 8.60 28.13
N LEU A 113 -5.53 8.59 26.88
CA LEU A 113 -5.64 7.36 26.09
C LEU A 113 -4.24 6.75 25.86
N LEU A 114 -4.11 5.49 26.28
CA LEU A 114 -3.10 4.60 25.73
C LEU A 114 -3.68 4.03 24.45
N GLU A 115 -3.23 4.57 23.33
CA GLU A 115 -3.38 3.83 22.10
C GLU A 115 -2.73 2.48 22.29
N ARG A 116 -3.46 1.39 22.00
CA ARG A 116 -2.83 0.10 21.82
C ARG A 116 -1.74 0.33 20.78
N LYS A 117 -0.47 0.19 21.17
CA LYS A 117 0.59 -0.08 20.20
C LYS A 117 0.27 -1.49 19.70
N THR A 118 -0.75 -1.63 18.86
CA THR A 118 -0.90 -2.83 18.03
C THR A 118 0.46 -2.98 17.42
N GLU A 119 1.11 -4.13 17.63
CA GLU A 119 2.27 -4.45 16.82
C GLU A 119 1.82 -4.27 15.39
N ARG A 120 2.28 -3.18 14.78
CA ARG A 120 1.89 -2.84 13.42
C ARG A 120 2.45 -3.97 12.60
N ARG A 121 1.56 -4.74 11.99
CA ARG A 121 1.98 -5.88 11.21
C ARG A 121 2.98 -5.41 10.17
N SER A 122 4.00 -6.20 9.95
CA SER A 122 4.99 -5.92 8.93
C SER A 122 5.28 -7.19 8.15
N ALA A 123 5.64 -7.01 6.89
CA ALA A 123 6.11 -8.09 6.05
C ALA A 123 7.02 -7.52 4.98
N ARG A 124 7.88 -8.39 4.44
CA ARG A 124 8.70 -8.10 3.28
C ARG A 124 7.96 -8.52 2.03
N TYR A 125 7.94 -7.65 1.03
CA TYR A 125 7.29 -7.89 -0.25
C TYR A 125 8.27 -7.68 -1.39
N ARG A 126 8.00 -8.32 -2.52
CA ARG A 126 8.66 -8.07 -3.80
C ARG A 126 7.62 -7.73 -4.84
N VAL A 127 7.96 -6.78 -5.70
CA VAL A 127 7.20 -6.41 -6.88
C VAL A 127 8.02 -6.73 -8.12
N THR A 128 7.53 -7.66 -8.94
CA THR A 128 8.19 -8.12 -10.15
C THR A 128 7.35 -7.73 -11.36
N ILE A 129 7.96 -7.11 -12.36
CA ILE A 129 7.34 -6.95 -13.68
C ILE A 129 7.64 -8.23 -14.47
N ASN A 130 6.63 -9.07 -14.65
CA ASN A 130 6.81 -10.42 -15.18
C ASN A 130 6.99 -10.43 -16.69
N GLY A 131 6.19 -9.64 -17.38
CA GLY A 131 6.02 -9.75 -18.82
C GLY A 131 4.91 -8.86 -19.34
N PHE A 132 4.67 -8.93 -20.65
CA PHE A 132 3.55 -8.23 -21.29
C PHE A 132 2.93 -9.06 -22.42
N THR A 133 1.69 -8.71 -22.75
CA THR A 133 0.98 -9.14 -23.96
C THR A 133 0.79 -7.95 -24.88
N VAL A 134 1.01 -8.17 -26.18
CA VAL A 134 0.80 -7.18 -27.24
C VAL A 134 -0.60 -7.37 -27.80
N ASN A 135 -1.55 -6.52 -27.40
CA ASN A 135 -2.93 -6.56 -27.90
C ASN A 135 -3.03 -5.88 -29.27
N GLN A 136 -2.23 -4.84 -29.49
CA GLN A 136 -2.01 -4.18 -30.76
C GLN A 136 -0.63 -3.53 -30.72
N GLN A 137 0.21 -3.87 -31.68
CA GLN A 137 1.55 -3.29 -31.80
C GLN A 137 1.48 -1.80 -32.16
N THR A 138 2.52 -1.03 -31.90
CA THR A 138 2.60 0.38 -32.29
C THR A 138 2.74 0.52 -33.81
N SER A 139 2.36 1.66 -34.37
CA SER A 139 2.49 1.92 -35.80
C SER A 139 3.93 2.30 -36.14
N ASP A 140 4.65 1.32 -36.66
CA ASP A 140 5.91 1.49 -37.34
C ASP A 140 5.74 2.41 -38.58
N HIS A 141 6.37 3.58 -38.60
CA HIS A 141 6.35 4.44 -39.78
C HIS A 141 7.73 5.04 -40.11
N ILE A 142 8.48 4.34 -40.98
CA ILE A 142 8.74 4.61 -42.42
C ILE A 142 10.11 4.07 -42.86
N LEU A 143 11.01 3.73 -41.95
CA LEU A 143 12.33 3.23 -42.30
C LEU A 143 12.72 2.11 -41.33
N GLU A 144 12.53 0.85 -41.73
CA GLU A 144 13.06 -0.37 -41.07
C GLU A 144 14.61 -0.32 -40.96
N VAL A 145 15.15 0.65 -40.21
CA VAL A 145 16.59 0.98 -40.20
C VAL A 145 17.21 0.56 -38.87
N ASP A 146 16.43 0.42 -37.79
CA ASP A 146 16.91 -0.01 -36.47
C ASP A 146 16.46 -1.43 -36.08
N GLY A 147 15.42 -1.99 -36.68
CA GLY A 147 14.95 -3.36 -36.43
C GLY A 147 13.80 -3.79 -37.35
N LYS A 148 13.18 -4.95 -37.08
CA LYS A 148 11.94 -5.39 -37.75
C LYS A 148 10.81 -5.39 -36.73
N GLY A 149 9.76 -4.63 -36.99
CA GLY A 149 8.66 -4.45 -36.03
C GLY A 149 9.07 -3.56 -34.86
N ASP A 150 8.23 -3.48 -33.83
CA ASP A 150 8.48 -2.52 -32.76
C ASP A 150 9.61 -2.99 -31.84
N GLU A 151 10.36 -2.00 -31.35
CA GLU A 151 11.26 -2.12 -30.22
C GLU A 151 10.73 -1.31 -29.04
N ILE A 152 10.69 -1.95 -27.88
CA ILE A 152 10.22 -1.30 -26.66
C ILE A 152 11.17 -1.52 -25.50
N TYR A 153 11.08 -0.71 -24.47
CA TYR A 153 11.64 -1.04 -23.16
C TYR A 153 10.61 -0.79 -22.06
N ILE A 154 10.80 -1.50 -20.96
CA ILE A 154 9.99 -1.31 -19.76
C ILE A 154 10.80 -0.48 -18.79
N ALA A 155 10.24 0.65 -18.37
CA ALA A 155 10.83 1.50 -17.34
C ALA A 155 9.94 1.50 -16.10
N TYR A 156 10.54 1.72 -14.94
CA TYR A 156 9.82 1.90 -13.70
C TYR A 156 10.50 2.93 -12.83
N GLU A 157 9.68 3.61 -12.02
CA GLU A 157 10.13 4.46 -10.94
C GLU A 157 9.55 3.94 -9.62
N THR A 158 10.35 3.96 -8.56
CA THR A 158 9.96 3.50 -7.23
C THR A 158 10.23 4.58 -6.18
N ARG A 159 9.24 4.83 -5.34
CA ARG A 159 9.32 5.78 -4.21
C ARG A 159 8.79 5.17 -2.94
N MET A 160 9.61 5.13 -1.90
CA MET A 160 9.18 4.75 -0.57
C MET A 160 8.96 6.00 0.28
N VAL A 161 7.80 6.06 0.94
CA VAL A 161 7.41 7.19 1.78
C VAL A 161 6.94 6.71 3.15
N ASN A 162 7.22 7.51 4.17
CA ASN A 162 6.50 7.42 5.43
C ASN A 162 5.11 8.06 5.27
N MET A 163 4.17 7.72 6.15
CA MET A 163 2.81 8.29 6.14
C MET A 163 2.76 9.78 6.55
N ASP A 164 3.90 10.38 6.90
CA ASP A 164 4.04 11.84 7.05
C ASP A 164 4.51 12.55 5.75
N GLY A 165 4.68 11.80 4.66
CA GLY A 165 5.12 12.30 3.36
C GLY A 165 6.63 12.35 3.16
N SER A 166 7.43 12.08 4.19
CA SER A 166 8.89 12.04 4.06
C SER A 166 9.34 10.83 3.24
N LEU A 167 10.33 11.03 2.36
CA LEU A 167 10.95 9.95 1.60
C LEU A 167 11.80 9.07 2.53
N ILE A 168 11.65 7.75 2.40
CA ILE A 168 12.45 6.76 3.14
C ILE A 168 13.82 6.54 2.47
N SER A 169 13.86 6.65 1.15
CA SER A 169 15.07 6.56 0.33
C SER A 169 14.96 7.53 -0.84
N PRO A 170 16.09 7.88 -1.50
CA PRO A 170 16.04 8.53 -2.79
C PRO A 170 15.13 7.75 -3.76
N PRO A 171 14.34 8.42 -4.61
CA PRO A 171 13.62 7.77 -5.69
C PRO A 171 14.58 6.95 -6.55
N TYR A 172 14.14 5.77 -6.96
CA TYR A 172 14.92 4.89 -7.81
C TYR A 172 14.19 4.71 -9.13
N SER A 173 14.91 4.79 -10.25
CA SER A 173 14.37 4.54 -11.58
C SER A 173 15.32 3.67 -12.36
N ASP A 174 14.78 2.73 -13.12
CA ASP A 174 15.56 1.84 -13.97
C ASP A 174 14.72 1.35 -15.15
N ARG A 175 15.35 0.67 -16.10
CA ARG A 175 14.68 0.13 -17.28
C ARG A 175 15.32 -1.16 -17.78
N THR A 176 14.55 -1.96 -18.51
CA THR A 176 15.11 -3.07 -19.27
C THR A 176 16.03 -2.54 -20.38
N LYS A 177 16.90 -3.42 -20.88
CA LYS A 177 17.39 -3.28 -22.25
C LYS A 177 16.21 -3.20 -23.23
N VAL A 178 16.47 -2.67 -24.41
CA VAL A 178 15.48 -2.66 -25.50
C VAL A 178 15.13 -4.11 -25.85
N LEU A 179 13.83 -4.38 -25.93
CA LEU A 179 13.19 -5.66 -26.20
C LEU A 179 12.61 -5.60 -27.63
N GLY A 180 13.00 -6.52 -28.50
CA GLY A 180 12.49 -6.58 -29.86
C GLY A 180 13.44 -7.32 -30.78
N ASP A 181 13.55 -6.91 -32.05
CA ASP A 181 14.51 -7.51 -32.98
C ASP A 181 15.91 -7.08 -32.58
N THR A 182 16.81 -8.05 -32.43
CA THR A 182 18.18 -7.74 -32.05
C THR A 182 18.96 -7.11 -33.20
N ASN A 183 18.69 -7.47 -34.46
CA ASN A 183 19.38 -6.99 -35.66
C ASN A 183 20.91 -6.80 -35.50
N ASN A 184 21.58 -7.73 -34.81
CA ASN A 184 23.01 -7.69 -34.43
C ASN A 184 23.43 -6.56 -33.47
N GLN A 185 22.49 -5.84 -32.86
CA GLN A 185 22.74 -4.88 -31.79
C GLN A 185 22.98 -5.62 -30.45
N PRO A 186 24.18 -5.50 -29.85
CA PRO A 186 24.55 -6.26 -28.65
C PRO A 186 23.83 -5.81 -27.37
N ASN A 187 23.19 -4.63 -27.40
CA ASN A 187 22.50 -4.03 -26.25
C ASN A 187 20.98 -4.28 -26.25
N ARG A 188 20.49 -5.17 -27.13
CA ARG A 188 19.08 -5.57 -27.21
C ARG A 188 18.87 -6.96 -26.66
N VAL A 189 17.68 -7.20 -26.13
CA VAL A 189 17.20 -8.51 -25.74
C VAL A 189 16.18 -8.96 -26.78
N GLN A 190 16.41 -10.12 -27.38
CA GLN A 190 15.49 -10.69 -28.36
C GLN A 190 14.11 -10.90 -27.72
N ALA A 191 13.09 -10.27 -28.29
CA ALA A 191 11.70 -10.42 -27.88
C ALA A 191 10.77 -10.30 -29.09
N GLY A 192 9.59 -10.90 -28.99
CA GLY A 192 8.62 -10.94 -30.07
C GLY A 192 8.89 -12.01 -31.12
N SER A 193 7.94 -12.16 -32.05
CA SER A 193 7.94 -13.27 -33.02
C SER A 193 7.84 -12.84 -34.49
N LEU A 194 8.06 -11.56 -34.80
CA LEU A 194 8.01 -11.08 -36.19
C LEU A 194 9.13 -11.67 -37.07
N SER A 195 10.31 -11.91 -36.50
CA SER A 195 11.48 -12.47 -37.16
C SER A 195 12.18 -13.52 -36.30
N ASN A 196 13.15 -14.26 -36.87
CA ASN A 196 13.98 -15.20 -36.11
C ASN A 196 14.93 -14.52 -35.12
N LYS A 197 15.09 -13.19 -35.20
CA LYS A 197 15.90 -12.35 -34.32
C LYS A 197 15.06 -11.53 -33.33
N GLY A 198 13.74 -11.70 -33.34
CA GLY A 198 12.78 -10.96 -32.52
C GLY A 198 11.86 -10.08 -33.38
N GLY A 199 11.38 -9.00 -32.78
CA GLY A 199 10.47 -8.03 -33.39
C GLY A 199 9.07 -8.20 -32.82
N ILE A 200 8.58 -7.15 -32.18
CA ILE A 200 7.30 -7.16 -31.48
C ILE A 200 6.17 -7.07 -32.49
N ARG A 201 5.18 -7.96 -32.35
CA ARG A 201 3.94 -7.90 -33.14
C ARG A 201 2.71 -8.24 -32.32
N THR A 202 1.56 -7.86 -32.86
CA THR A 202 0.24 -8.16 -32.28
C THR A 202 0.10 -9.66 -32.00
N GLY A 203 -0.32 -10.00 -30.78
CA GLY A 203 -0.47 -11.38 -30.30
C GLY A 203 0.75 -11.93 -29.56
N ASP A 204 1.88 -11.24 -29.57
CA ASP A 204 3.07 -11.67 -28.84
C ASP A 204 2.85 -11.64 -27.33
N ASN A 205 3.49 -12.60 -26.66
CA ASN A 205 3.59 -12.70 -25.22
C ASN A 205 5.07 -12.81 -24.85
N VAL A 206 5.55 -11.89 -24.01
CA VAL A 206 6.97 -11.75 -23.68
C VAL A 206 7.13 -11.77 -22.16
N PRO A 207 8.13 -12.49 -21.61
CA PRO A 207 9.15 -13.28 -22.29
C PRO A 207 8.70 -14.72 -22.63
N THR A 208 7.51 -15.13 -22.17
CA THR A 208 6.97 -16.46 -22.40
C THR A 208 5.51 -16.40 -22.85
N ASN A 209 4.97 -17.52 -23.31
CA ASN A 209 3.54 -17.64 -23.68
C ASN A 209 2.58 -17.40 -22.51
N THR A 210 3.06 -17.40 -21.27
CA THR A 210 2.31 -17.07 -20.06
C THR A 210 3.00 -15.91 -19.35
N PRO A 211 2.92 -14.69 -19.87
CA PRO A 211 3.74 -13.55 -19.45
C PRO A 211 3.39 -13.04 -18.04
N TRP A 212 2.32 -13.54 -17.44
CA TRP A 212 1.95 -13.29 -16.05
C TRP A 212 2.59 -14.26 -15.06
N ALA A 213 3.13 -15.40 -15.50
CA ALA A 213 3.61 -16.45 -14.60
C ALA A 213 5.12 -16.36 -14.32
N HIS A 214 5.54 -16.67 -13.09
CA HIS A 214 6.95 -16.85 -12.72
C HIS A 214 7.48 -18.19 -13.28
N THR A 215 7.92 -18.19 -14.53
CA THR A 215 8.48 -19.39 -15.20
C THR A 215 9.99 -19.33 -15.41
N THR A 216 10.63 -18.19 -15.10
CA THR A 216 12.08 -17.96 -15.27
C THR A 216 12.66 -17.17 -14.09
N GLY A 217 13.98 -16.96 -14.06
CA GLY A 217 14.64 -16.14 -13.03
C GLY A 217 14.24 -14.66 -13.08
N ILE A 218 14.59 -13.91 -12.03
CA ILE A 218 14.44 -12.45 -11.97
C ILE A 218 15.77 -11.82 -12.38
N TYR A 219 15.74 -10.86 -13.29
CA TYR A 219 16.92 -10.22 -13.86
C TYR A 219 16.95 -8.72 -13.55
N ALA A 220 18.11 -8.09 -13.79
CA ALA A 220 18.30 -6.65 -13.61
C ALA A 220 18.02 -5.85 -14.89
N ASP A 221 18.16 -6.46 -16.08
CA ASP A 221 18.15 -5.76 -17.36
C ASP A 221 17.13 -6.33 -18.37
N ARG A 222 16.29 -7.28 -17.96
CA ARG A 222 15.27 -7.93 -18.81
C ARG A 222 14.12 -8.50 -17.98
N LEU A 223 13.04 -8.88 -18.64
CA LEU A 223 11.87 -9.49 -18.00
C LEU A 223 12.11 -10.99 -17.72
N PRO A 224 11.64 -11.53 -16.57
CA PRO A 224 11.04 -10.83 -15.42
C PRO A 224 12.02 -9.93 -14.65
N LEU A 225 11.60 -8.72 -14.28
CA LEU A 225 12.42 -7.66 -13.67
C LEU A 225 11.92 -7.31 -12.26
N ALA A 226 12.80 -7.32 -11.25
CA ALA A 226 12.42 -6.84 -9.91
C ALA A 226 12.37 -5.31 -9.89
N ALA A 227 11.16 -4.75 -9.75
CA ALA A 227 10.96 -3.31 -9.66
C ALA A 227 11.17 -2.78 -8.22
N TRP A 228 10.90 -3.62 -7.23
CA TRP A 228 11.10 -3.26 -5.83
C TRP A 228 11.09 -4.48 -4.91
N GLU A 229 11.83 -4.37 -3.81
CA GLU A 229 11.73 -5.28 -2.67
C GLU A 229 11.97 -4.52 -1.37
N GLY A 230 11.12 -4.74 -0.38
CA GLY A 230 11.26 -4.04 0.89
C GLY A 230 10.21 -4.41 1.93
N VAL A 231 10.29 -3.75 3.09
CA VAL A 231 9.38 -3.98 4.22
C VAL A 231 8.31 -2.90 4.26
N LEU A 232 7.06 -3.32 4.27
CA LEU A 232 5.93 -2.46 4.59
C LEU A 232 5.45 -2.74 6.00
N VAL A 233 5.16 -1.68 6.74
CA VAL A 233 4.66 -1.70 8.11
C VAL A 233 3.30 -1.01 8.11
N GLN A 234 2.32 -1.69 8.70
CA GLN A 234 0.93 -1.26 8.74
C GLN A 234 0.79 0.20 9.20
N GLY A 235 0.21 1.05 8.36
CA GLY A 235 0.00 2.47 8.65
C GLY A 235 1.27 3.29 8.94
N ARG A 236 2.46 2.85 8.51
CA ARG A 236 3.73 3.59 8.68
C ARG A 236 4.32 4.04 7.36
N ASN A 237 4.31 3.19 6.36
CA ASN A 237 4.95 3.47 5.09
C ASN A 237 4.19 2.86 3.91
N ALA A 238 4.47 3.39 2.73
CA ALA A 238 3.94 2.94 1.46
C ALA A 238 5.06 2.98 0.41
N VAL A 239 4.90 2.20 -0.64
CA VAL A 239 5.70 2.30 -1.85
C VAL A 239 4.80 2.63 -3.03
N ALA A 240 5.19 3.64 -3.81
CA ALA A 240 4.60 3.96 -5.10
C ALA A 240 5.54 3.45 -6.20
N ILE A 241 5.03 2.61 -7.09
CA ILE A 241 5.78 2.10 -8.24
C ILE A 241 5.05 2.50 -9.50
N THR A 242 5.75 3.19 -10.41
CA THR A 242 5.21 3.70 -11.66
C THR A 242 5.82 2.95 -12.84
N PRO A 243 5.31 1.76 -13.20
CA PRO A 243 5.75 1.06 -14.39
C PRO A 243 5.23 1.76 -15.65
N SER A 244 5.98 1.63 -16.75
CA SER A 244 5.66 2.21 -18.04
C SER A 244 6.31 1.41 -19.18
N ILE A 245 5.65 1.41 -20.33
CA ILE A 245 6.14 0.80 -21.57
C ILE A 245 6.50 1.93 -22.51
N TRP A 246 7.67 1.86 -23.14
CA TRP A 246 8.18 2.91 -24.01
C TRP A 246 8.53 2.34 -25.37
N GLU A 247 8.09 3.04 -26.41
CA GLU A 247 8.61 2.87 -27.77
C GLU A 247 10.04 3.37 -27.84
N TYR A 248 10.91 2.65 -28.55
CA TYR A 248 12.30 2.99 -28.76
C TYR A 248 12.54 3.33 -30.22
N ASP A 249 12.96 4.58 -30.48
CA ASP A 249 13.27 5.06 -31.84
C ASP A 249 14.70 5.65 -31.93
N GLY A 250 15.51 5.49 -30.88
CA GLY A 250 16.91 5.98 -30.84
C GLY A 250 17.09 7.49 -30.84
N GLY A 251 16.01 8.26 -30.60
CA GLY A 251 15.99 9.73 -30.61
C GLY A 251 16.06 10.40 -29.24
N GLU A 252 15.30 11.49 -29.04
CA GLU A 252 15.27 12.24 -27.76
C GLU A 252 14.75 11.36 -26.60
N ASP A 253 15.54 11.25 -25.52
CA ASP A 253 15.22 10.44 -24.34
C ASP A 253 14.24 11.19 -23.40
N LEU A 254 12.95 11.11 -23.74
CA LEU A 254 11.88 11.69 -22.91
C LEU A 254 11.76 11.02 -21.53
N LEU A 255 12.21 9.77 -21.37
CA LEU A 255 12.25 9.11 -20.08
C LEU A 255 13.21 9.84 -19.14
N THR A 256 14.40 10.21 -19.61
CA THR A 256 15.37 10.97 -18.80
C THR A 256 14.83 12.34 -18.40
N THR A 257 14.16 13.05 -19.31
CA THR A 257 13.53 14.35 -19.01
C THR A 257 12.43 14.21 -17.97
N TRP A 258 11.57 13.20 -18.12
CA TRP A 258 10.49 12.92 -17.18
C TRP A 258 11.02 12.51 -15.80
N SER A 259 12.06 11.66 -15.76
CA SER A 259 12.73 11.23 -14.52
C SER A 259 13.34 12.40 -13.75
N ARG A 260 13.87 13.41 -14.45
CA ARG A 260 14.36 14.65 -13.82
C ARG A 260 13.23 15.46 -13.20
N ALA A 261 12.14 15.69 -13.94
CA ALA A 261 10.98 16.41 -13.42
C ALA A 261 10.36 15.71 -12.21
N LEU A 262 10.35 14.37 -12.23
CA LEU A 262 9.95 13.54 -11.11
C LEU A 262 10.85 13.77 -9.88
N ALA A 263 12.17 13.79 -10.04
CA ALA A 263 13.11 14.03 -8.95
C ALA A 263 12.97 15.43 -8.35
N GLU A 264 12.81 16.47 -9.18
CA GLU A 264 12.65 17.87 -8.76
C GLU A 264 11.38 18.10 -7.91
N ASN A 265 10.32 17.32 -8.16
CA ASN A 265 9.03 17.43 -7.45
C ASN A 265 8.88 16.41 -6.30
N GLY A 266 9.98 15.77 -5.87
CA GLY A 266 9.97 14.63 -4.95
C GLY A 266 9.18 14.83 -3.66
N ALA A 267 9.33 15.98 -2.99
CA ALA A 267 8.67 16.25 -1.71
C ALA A 267 7.15 16.43 -1.84
N ALA A 268 6.70 17.14 -2.88
CA ALA A 268 5.26 17.35 -3.13
C ALA A 268 4.55 16.02 -3.45
N ILE A 269 5.19 15.21 -4.29
CA ILE A 269 4.68 13.87 -4.63
C ILE A 269 4.68 12.96 -3.39
N GLY A 270 5.72 13.03 -2.54
CA GLY A 270 5.76 12.27 -1.29
C GLY A 270 4.58 12.58 -0.35
N GLY A 271 4.26 13.87 -0.18
CA GLY A 271 3.09 14.31 0.57
C GLY A 271 1.77 13.82 -0.02
N ALA A 272 1.62 13.87 -1.36
CA ALA A 272 0.43 13.38 -2.05
C ALA A 272 0.25 11.86 -1.88
N ILE A 273 1.34 11.08 -2.02
CA ILE A 273 1.33 9.63 -1.80
C ILE A 273 0.88 9.31 -0.37
N ALA A 274 1.46 9.96 0.64
CA ALA A 274 1.10 9.73 2.03
C ALA A 274 -0.35 10.11 2.35
N GLY A 275 -0.81 11.26 1.85
CA GLY A 275 -2.19 11.72 2.03
C GLY A 275 -3.21 10.77 1.41
N ILE A 276 -2.92 10.27 0.20
CA ILE A 276 -3.80 9.32 -0.48
C ILE A 276 -3.75 7.93 0.19
N ALA A 277 -2.57 7.44 0.55
CA ALA A 277 -2.40 6.15 1.21
C ALA A 277 -3.09 6.12 2.59
N THR A 278 -3.16 7.27 3.27
CA THR A 278 -3.89 7.44 4.54
C THR A 278 -5.40 7.37 4.29
N GLY A 279 -5.97 6.17 4.40
CA GLY A 279 -7.40 5.92 4.19
C GLY A 279 -7.76 5.29 2.85
N MET A 280 -6.76 4.94 2.04
CA MET A 280 -6.97 4.15 0.82
C MET A 280 -7.58 2.79 1.16
N GLN A 281 -8.63 2.40 0.44
CA GLN A 281 -9.15 1.03 0.53
C GLN A 281 -8.12 0.03 -0.06
N PRO A 282 -7.92 -1.15 0.54
CA PRO A 282 -6.87 -2.09 0.13
C PRO A 282 -6.97 -2.61 -1.31
N ASP A 283 -8.14 -2.52 -1.94
CA ASP A 283 -8.40 -2.91 -3.34
C ASP A 283 -8.20 -1.76 -4.34
N ASN A 284 -8.01 -0.52 -3.87
CA ASN A 284 -7.82 0.67 -4.70
C ASN A 284 -6.34 1.05 -4.85
N TYR A 285 -5.52 0.08 -5.22
CA TYR A 285 -4.06 0.19 -5.27
C TYR A 285 -3.49 0.62 -6.64
N ILE A 286 -4.31 0.75 -7.68
CA ILE A 286 -3.91 1.30 -8.97
C ILE A 286 -4.43 2.74 -9.06
N ARG A 287 -3.52 3.71 -9.16
CA ARG A 287 -3.84 5.14 -9.12
C ARG A 287 -3.39 5.84 -10.38
N ASN A 288 -4.12 6.89 -10.75
CA ASN A 288 -3.67 7.83 -11.77
C ASN A 288 -2.56 8.70 -11.16
N GLY A 289 -1.37 8.66 -11.72
CA GLY A 289 -0.23 9.39 -11.19
C GLY A 289 -0.41 10.91 -11.19
N LEU A 290 -1.30 11.46 -12.02
CA LEU A 290 -1.63 12.88 -11.95
C LEU A 290 -2.34 13.26 -10.64
N GLU A 291 -3.14 12.35 -10.06
CA GLU A 291 -3.74 12.53 -8.73
C GLU A 291 -2.68 12.55 -7.63
N LEU A 292 -1.56 11.88 -7.86
CA LEU A 292 -0.40 11.82 -6.96
C LEU A 292 0.57 12.99 -7.19
N GLY A 293 0.19 13.96 -8.03
CA GLY A 293 1.03 15.12 -8.36
C GLY A 293 2.23 14.79 -9.25
N LEU A 294 2.24 13.62 -9.92
CA LEU A 294 3.26 13.35 -10.93
C LEU A 294 3.09 14.34 -12.09
N PRO A 295 4.19 14.92 -12.61
CA PRO A 295 4.11 15.80 -13.76
C PRO A 295 3.60 15.02 -14.96
N ALA A 296 2.57 15.57 -15.61
CA ALA A 296 2.05 15.04 -16.85
C ALA A 296 3.13 15.14 -17.95
N LEU A 297 3.44 14.03 -18.62
CA LEU A 297 4.27 14.08 -19.81
C LEU A 297 3.38 14.45 -21.00
N ARG A 298 3.69 15.58 -21.64
CA ARG A 298 2.91 16.16 -22.75
C ARG A 298 3.75 16.14 -24.02
N LYS A 299 3.18 15.71 -25.15
CA LYS A 299 3.84 15.74 -26.47
C LYS A 299 2.83 16.20 -27.53
N LEU A 300 3.27 17.04 -28.46
CA LEU A 300 2.47 17.51 -29.60
C LEU A 300 2.58 16.52 -30.77
N ILE A 301 1.51 16.26 -31.52
CA ILE A 301 1.55 15.34 -32.66
C ILE A 301 2.54 15.79 -33.73
N SER A 302 2.71 17.10 -33.93
CA SER A 302 3.70 17.65 -34.88
C SER A 302 5.16 17.40 -34.45
N SER A 303 5.39 17.06 -33.17
CA SER A 303 6.68 16.61 -32.63
C SER A 303 6.74 15.08 -32.44
N VAL A 304 5.73 14.33 -32.93
CA VAL A 304 5.74 12.86 -33.03
C VAL A 304 5.78 12.45 -34.50
N ILE A 305 5.06 13.18 -35.35
CA ILE A 305 5.09 13.03 -36.80
C ILE A 305 6.36 13.71 -37.32
N GLY A 306 7.44 12.93 -37.46
CA GLY A 306 8.68 13.36 -38.14
C GLY A 306 9.91 13.54 -37.26
N THR A 307 9.83 13.34 -35.95
CA THR A 307 10.99 13.27 -35.05
C THR A 307 11.01 11.93 -34.33
N ALA A 308 12.01 11.09 -34.65
CA ALA A 308 12.35 9.90 -33.89
C ALA A 308 12.60 10.30 -32.42
N GLY A 309 11.94 9.64 -31.48
CA GLY A 309 12.17 9.91 -30.06
C GLY A 309 11.25 9.11 -29.17
N ASP A 310 11.88 8.42 -28.21
CA ASP A 310 11.22 7.55 -27.25
C ASP A 310 9.98 8.20 -26.63
N ARG A 311 8.89 7.45 -26.53
CA ARG A 311 7.66 7.92 -25.88
C ARG A 311 7.02 6.80 -25.09
N PRO A 312 6.27 7.12 -24.02
CA PRO A 312 5.50 6.10 -23.34
C PRO A 312 4.29 5.71 -24.19
N ILE A 313 3.91 4.44 -24.10
CA ILE A 313 2.65 3.93 -24.61
C ILE A 313 1.56 4.18 -23.55
N GLY A 314 0.36 4.55 -23.99
CA GLY A 314 -0.74 4.96 -23.10
C GLY A 314 -1.02 6.46 -23.14
N MET A 315 -0.60 7.15 -24.20
CA MET A 315 -0.87 8.58 -24.36
C MET A 315 -2.27 8.81 -24.90
N VAL A 316 -3.03 9.70 -24.26
CA VAL A 316 -4.39 10.07 -24.65
C VAL A 316 -4.43 11.50 -25.15
N ARG A 317 -5.34 11.80 -26.07
CA ARG A 317 -5.52 13.14 -26.61
C ARG A 317 -6.13 14.08 -25.58
N GLU A 318 -5.61 15.31 -25.51
CA GLU A 318 -6.17 16.36 -24.66
C GLU A 318 -7.05 17.32 -25.49
N GLY A 319 -8.37 17.22 -25.29
CA GLY A 319 -9.36 18.05 -25.94
C GLY A 319 -9.33 17.94 -27.48
N ASP A 320 -9.57 19.05 -28.16
CA ASP A 320 -9.58 19.15 -29.63
C ASP A 320 -8.24 19.53 -30.25
N THR A 321 -7.17 19.50 -29.47
CA THR A 321 -5.82 19.83 -29.94
C THR A 321 -5.06 18.59 -30.39
N ASP A 322 -3.92 18.79 -31.04
CA ASP A 322 -2.95 17.72 -31.32
C ASP A 322 -2.00 17.48 -30.13
N ASN A 323 -2.42 17.80 -28.91
CA ASN A 323 -1.67 17.49 -27.69
C ASN A 323 -2.06 16.12 -27.15
N TYR A 324 -1.05 15.38 -26.71
CA TYR A 324 -1.22 14.09 -26.07
C TYR A 324 -0.55 14.08 -24.70
N VAL A 325 -1.22 13.43 -23.76
CA VAL A 325 -0.82 13.38 -22.35
C VAL A 325 -0.69 11.93 -21.93
N PHE A 326 0.44 11.60 -21.33
CA PHE A 326 0.63 10.32 -20.68
C PHE A 326 0.05 10.38 -19.26
N HIS A 327 -0.84 9.43 -18.94
CA HIS A 327 -1.37 9.23 -17.60
C HIS A 327 -0.67 8.03 -16.96
N PRO A 328 0.40 8.25 -16.16
CA PRO A 328 1.09 7.15 -15.51
C PRO A 328 0.15 6.36 -14.59
N GLN A 329 0.19 5.04 -14.69
CA GLN A 329 -0.46 4.15 -13.74
C GLN A 329 0.51 3.87 -12.60
N VAL A 330 0.09 4.16 -11.36
CA VAL A 330 0.92 3.99 -10.17
C VAL A 330 0.34 2.88 -9.32
N LEU A 331 1.17 1.88 -9.02
CA LEU A 331 0.90 0.89 -7.99
C LEU A 331 1.22 1.52 -6.63
N LEU A 332 0.19 1.96 -5.92
CA LEU A 332 0.31 2.49 -4.56
C LEU A 332 0.09 1.37 -3.57
N LEU A 333 1.18 0.90 -2.96
CA LEU A 333 1.19 -0.30 -2.13
C LEU A 333 1.44 0.07 -0.66
N THR A 334 0.41 -0.09 0.14
CA THR A 334 0.48 -0.15 1.61
C THR A 334 0.58 -1.61 2.06
N TYR A 335 0.87 -1.84 3.35
CA TYR A 335 0.82 -3.19 3.93
C TYR A 335 -0.54 -3.87 3.63
N GLU A 336 -1.64 -3.14 3.86
CA GLU A 336 -3.00 -3.63 3.64
C GLU A 336 -3.25 -3.97 2.17
N ALA A 337 -2.82 -3.10 1.23
CA ALA A 337 -2.96 -3.36 -0.19
C ALA A 337 -2.17 -4.61 -0.61
N CYS A 338 -0.92 -4.75 -0.15
CA CYS A 338 -0.14 -5.95 -0.43
C CYS A 338 -0.80 -7.22 0.12
N GLU A 339 -1.31 -7.20 1.36
CA GLU A 339 -2.03 -8.35 1.92
C GLU A 339 -3.29 -8.70 1.11
N GLN A 340 -4.05 -7.69 0.66
CA GLN A 340 -5.19 -7.91 -0.23
C GLN A 340 -4.76 -8.56 -1.55
N ILE A 341 -3.70 -8.04 -2.18
CA ILE A 341 -3.20 -8.53 -3.48
C ILE A 341 -2.71 -9.98 -3.38
N VAL A 342 -1.88 -10.32 -2.39
CA VAL A 342 -1.31 -11.68 -2.26
C VAL A 342 -2.34 -12.74 -1.89
N GLN A 343 -3.45 -12.34 -1.26
CA GLN A 343 -4.57 -13.21 -0.93
C GLN A 343 -5.58 -13.36 -2.08
N THR A 344 -5.61 -12.39 -3.00
CA THR A 344 -6.51 -12.42 -4.16
C THR A 344 -6.03 -13.42 -5.21
N VAL A 345 -6.91 -14.36 -5.60
CA VAL A 345 -6.67 -15.32 -6.67
C VAL A 345 -7.35 -14.82 -7.93
N THR A 346 -6.58 -14.48 -8.96
CA THR A 346 -7.09 -14.12 -10.29
C THR A 346 -7.05 -15.34 -11.23
N PRO A 347 -7.71 -15.30 -12.40
CA PRO A 347 -7.54 -16.32 -13.43
C PRO A 347 -6.08 -16.53 -13.87
N ARG A 348 -5.21 -15.53 -13.65
CA ARG A 348 -3.77 -15.56 -13.99
C ARG A 348 -2.88 -16.02 -12.82
N GLY A 349 -3.44 -16.22 -11.64
CA GLY A 349 -2.71 -16.60 -10.42
C GLY A 349 -2.88 -15.60 -9.28
N ARG A 350 -2.20 -15.88 -8.17
CA ARG A 350 -2.18 -15.00 -6.99
C ARG A 350 -1.23 -13.84 -7.18
N GLY A 351 -1.59 -12.68 -6.63
CA GLY A 351 -0.72 -11.50 -6.63
C GLY A 351 -0.50 -10.86 -8.01
N ILE A 352 -1.18 -11.32 -9.06
CA ILE A 352 -1.02 -10.81 -10.42
C ILE A 352 -1.92 -9.58 -10.64
N ILE A 353 -1.30 -8.51 -11.08
CA ILE A 353 -1.92 -7.24 -11.47
C ILE A 353 -1.72 -7.07 -12.98
N SER A 354 -2.78 -6.64 -13.68
CA SER A 354 -2.72 -6.32 -15.11
C SER A 354 -2.86 -4.81 -15.28
N LEU A 355 -1.87 -4.18 -15.91
CA LEU A 355 -1.87 -2.75 -16.24
C LEU A 355 -2.00 -2.60 -17.76
N ASN A 356 -2.97 -1.83 -18.21
CA ASN A 356 -3.26 -1.68 -19.63
C ASN A 356 -2.76 -0.32 -20.12
N TYR A 357 -1.91 -0.32 -21.14
CA TYR A 357 -1.39 0.88 -21.77
C TYR A 357 -1.94 0.92 -23.19
N LYS A 358 -2.79 1.91 -23.47
CA LYS A 358 -3.43 2.07 -24.77
C LYS A 358 -3.28 3.50 -25.26
N ASP A 359 -2.62 3.67 -26.39
CA ASP A 359 -2.53 4.94 -27.08
C ASP A 359 -3.89 5.34 -27.69
N ASP A 360 -4.05 6.65 -27.86
CA ASP A 360 -5.03 7.17 -28.80
C ASP A 360 -4.78 6.58 -30.20
N ASN A 361 -5.86 6.22 -30.89
CA ASN A 361 -5.79 5.58 -32.20
C ASN A 361 -5.04 6.43 -33.25
N ARG A 362 -4.96 7.75 -33.07
CA ARG A 362 -4.23 8.67 -33.98
C ARG A 362 -2.71 8.65 -33.79
N LEU A 363 -2.21 8.12 -32.68
CA LEU A 363 -0.77 8.02 -32.37
C LEU A 363 -0.12 6.70 -32.81
N GLY A 364 -0.87 5.79 -33.44
CA GLY A 364 -0.34 4.48 -33.84
C GLY A 364 -0.88 3.30 -33.04
N ALA A 365 -1.89 3.53 -32.19
CA ALA A 365 -2.75 2.50 -31.59
C ALA A 365 -2.04 1.39 -30.78
N GLY A 366 -0.85 1.68 -30.23
CA GLY A 366 -0.18 0.78 -29.30
C GLY A 366 -1.10 0.38 -28.16
N ASN A 367 -1.26 -0.92 -27.93
CA ASN A 367 -2.12 -1.49 -26.89
C ASN A 367 -1.44 -2.70 -26.27
N TYR A 368 -1.01 -2.55 -25.03
CA TYR A 368 -0.21 -3.52 -24.31
C TYR A 368 -0.78 -3.77 -22.92
N THR A 369 -0.73 -5.01 -22.48
CA THR A 369 -1.03 -5.37 -21.08
C THR A 369 0.26 -5.80 -20.40
N LEU A 370 0.69 -5.04 -19.39
CA LEU A 370 1.82 -5.37 -18.53
C LEU A 370 1.33 -6.20 -17.34
N PHE A 371 2.08 -7.25 -16.98
CA PHE A 371 1.79 -8.08 -15.82
C PHE A 371 2.81 -7.81 -14.71
N VAL A 372 2.30 -7.40 -13.56
CA VAL A 372 3.08 -7.16 -12.36
C VAL A 372 2.64 -8.13 -11.28
N GLN A 373 3.58 -8.73 -10.57
CA GLN A 373 3.30 -9.62 -9.45
C GLN A 373 3.79 -9.02 -8.14
N VAL A 374 2.94 -9.09 -7.12
CA VAL A 374 3.31 -8.81 -5.74
C VAL A 374 3.42 -10.13 -5.00
N ASP A 375 4.60 -10.39 -4.44
CA ASP A 375 4.87 -11.56 -3.62
C ASP A 375 5.14 -11.16 -2.17
N ARG A 376 4.67 -11.97 -1.23
CA ARG A 376 5.14 -11.92 0.16
C ARG A 376 6.36 -12.80 0.30
N ILE A 377 7.50 -12.22 0.67
CA ILE A 377 8.73 -12.97 0.93
C ILE A 377 8.63 -13.55 2.34
N THR A 378 8.52 -14.88 2.43
CA THR A 378 8.30 -15.57 3.70
C THR A 378 9.59 -16.10 4.36
N ASP A 379 10.71 -16.25 3.63
CA ASP A 379 12.00 -16.68 4.19
C ASP A 379 13.18 -16.15 3.37
N ILE A 380 14.16 -15.51 4.02
CA ILE A 380 15.54 -15.45 3.49
C ILE A 380 16.29 -16.57 4.21
N PRO A 381 16.99 -17.50 3.52
CA PRO A 381 17.85 -18.46 4.18
C PRO A 381 18.85 -17.69 5.05
N THR A 382 18.94 -18.03 6.33
CA THR A 382 20.02 -17.53 7.17
C THR A 382 21.34 -17.92 6.49
N PRO A 383 22.28 -17.00 6.22
CA PRO A 383 23.61 -17.39 5.77
C PRO A 383 24.20 -18.30 6.85
N GLY A 384 24.52 -19.53 6.47
CA GLY A 384 25.21 -20.51 7.32
C GLY A 384 26.65 -20.14 7.58
#